data_AF-A0A7C3J7J1-F1
#
_entry.id   AF-A0A7C3J7J1-F1
#
_cell.length_a   1.000
_cell.length_b   1.000
_cell.length_c   1.000
_cell.angle_alpha   90.00
_cell.angle_beta   90.00
_cell.angle_gamma   90.00
#
_symmetry.space_group_name_H-M   'P 1'
#
loop_
_entity.id
_entity.type
_entity.pdbx_description
1 polymer ?
#
loop_
_entity_poly.entity_id
_entity_poly.type
_entity_poly.pdbx_seq_one_letter_code
_entity_poly.pdbx_strand_id
1 'polypeptide(L)' 'MVSRINEIVREKRGVTPETAWLFAQALGTSPEFWMNLQSSYDLAKSQPGRQVERLIAR' A
#
# COMPACT_ATOMS: atom_id res chain seq x y z
N MET A 1 -19.68 4.84 -6.56
CA MET A 1 -18.81 4.39 -5.45
C MET A 1 -18.27 2.97 -5.64
N VAL A 2 -19.10 2.00 -6.04
CA VAL A 2 -18.72 0.56 -6.14
C VAL A 2 -17.62 0.26 -7.17
N SER A 3 -17.48 1.07 -8.22
CA SER A 3 -16.48 0.83 -9.28
C SER A 3 -15.03 0.98 -8.83
N ARG A 4 -14.74 1.83 -7.83
CA ARG A 4 -13.35 2.04 -7.34
C ARG A 4 -12.84 0.87 -6.53
N ILE A 5 -13.70 0.30 -5.68
CA ILE A 5 -13.35 -0.89 -4.88
C ILE A 5 -13.08 -2.08 -5.80
N ASN A 6 -13.89 -2.26 -6.85
CA ASN A 6 -13.67 -3.33 -7.84
C ASN A 6 -12.35 -3.20 -8.61
N GLU A 7 -11.83 -1.99 -8.84
CA GLU A 7 -10.52 -1.81 -9.48
C GLU A 7 -9.35 -2.10 -8.53
N ILE A 8 -9.53 -1.85 -7.22
CA ILE A 8 -8.55 -2.16 -6.18
C ILE A 8 -8.46 -3.67 -5.95
N VAL A 9 -9.61 -4.36 -5.90
CA VAL A 9 -9.68 -5.83 -5.84
C VAL A 9 -9.09 -6.48 -7.09
N ARG A 10 -9.10 -5.79 -8.23
CA ARG A 10 -8.54 -6.27 -9.51
C ARG A 10 -7.05 -5.93 -9.70
N GLU A 11 -6.34 -5.54 -8.64
CA GLU A 11 -4.92 -5.15 -8.66
C GLU A 11 -4.57 -4.03 -9.66
N LYS A 12 -5.57 -3.33 -10.22
CA LYS A 12 -5.33 -2.24 -11.17
C LYS A 12 -4.90 -0.96 -10.48
N ARG A 13 -5.20 -0.82 -9.18
CA ARG A 13 -4.80 0.30 -8.32
C ARG A 13 -4.54 -0.21 -6.90
N GLY A 14 -3.44 0.21 -6.29
CA GLY A 14 -3.15 -0.05 -4.89
C GLY A 14 -4.14 0.65 -3.95
N VAL A 15 -4.07 0.34 -2.66
CA VAL A 15 -4.89 0.98 -1.63
C VAL A 15 -4.54 2.47 -1.51
N THR A 16 -5.52 3.35 -1.71
CA THR A 16 -5.41 4.80 -1.45
C THR A 16 -5.87 5.14 -0.03
N PRO A 17 -5.51 6.33 0.52
CA PRO A 17 -5.96 6.75 1.85
C PRO A 17 -7.49 6.71 2.01
N GLU A 18 -8.27 7.10 1.00
CA GLU A 18 -9.73 7.06 1.06
C GLU A 18 -10.27 5.63 1.13
N THR A 19 -9.61 4.69 0.44
CA THR A 19 -10.00 3.27 0.47
C THR A 19 -9.61 2.63 1.80
N ALA A 20 -8.46 3.00 2.34
CA ALA A 20 -8.02 2.56 3.67
C ALA A 20 -9.06 2.94 4.75
N TRP A 21 -9.62 4.15 4.69
CA TRP A 21 -10.71 4.57 5.58
C TRP A 21 -12.01 3.77 5.40
N LEU A 22 -12.33 3.36 4.18
CA LEU A 22 -13.50 2.52 3.91
C LEU A 22 -13.29 1.10 4.47
N PHE A 23 -12.11 0.51 4.27
CA PHE A 23 -11.79 -0.81 4.80
C PHE A 23 -11.66 -0.82 6.32
N ALA A 24 -11.10 0.23 6.90
CA ALA A 24 -11.06 0.42 8.34
C ALA A 24 -12.46 0.36 8.96
N GLN A 25 -13.40 1.14 8.42
CA GLN A 25 -14.78 1.16 8.90
C GLN A 25 -15.54 -0.14 8.64
N ALA A 26 -15.35 -0.75 7.46
CA ALA A 26 -16.06 -1.98 7.08
C ALA A 26 -15.58 -3.21 7.85
N LEU A 27 -14.29 -3.27 8.22
CA LEU A 27 -13.66 -4.46 8.79
C LEU A 27 -13.21 -4.27 10.25
N GLY A 28 -13.50 -3.11 10.85
CA GLY A 28 -13.09 -2.81 12.23
C GLY A 28 -11.57 -2.75 12.41
N THR A 29 -10.86 -2.30 11.39
CA THR A 29 -9.39 -2.18 11.37
C THR A 29 -8.98 -0.71 11.32
N SER A 30 -7.68 -0.42 11.26
CA SER A 30 -7.18 0.95 11.15
C SER A 30 -6.80 1.30 9.70
N PRO A 31 -6.96 2.55 9.25
CA PRO A 31 -6.53 2.94 7.90
C PRO A 31 -5.01 2.82 7.71
N GLU A 32 -4.22 3.03 8.77
CA GLU A 32 -2.76 2.87 8.75
C GLU A 32 -2.36 1.41 8.49
N PHE A 33 -3.11 0.44 9.02
CA PHE A 33 -2.89 -0.97 8.73
C PHE A 33 -2.93 -1.25 7.23
N TRP A 34 -3.92 -0.70 6.52
CA TRP A 34 -4.07 -0.88 5.08
C TRP A 34 -3.00 -0.15 4.27
N MET A 35 -2.60 1.05 4.69
CA MET A 35 -1.51 1.80 4.06
C MET A 35 -0.15 1.12 4.24
N ASN A 36 0.09 0.52 5.41
CA ASN A 36 1.31 -0.23 5.69
C ASN A 36 1.37 -1.51 4.85
N LEU A 37 0.23 -2.18 4.64
CA LEU A 37 0.13 -3.37 3.80
C LEU A 37 0.49 -3.04 2.34
N GLN A 38 -0.10 -1.97 1.79
CA GLN A 38 0.22 -1.50 0.44
C GLN A 38 1.71 -1.15 0.31
N SER A 39 2.24 -0.38 1.26
CA SER A 39 3.65 0.01 1.27
C SER A 39 4.59 -1.20 1.31
N SER A 40 4.27 -2.20 2.13
CA SER A 40 5.05 -3.44 2.25
C SER A 40 5.02 -4.25 0.95
N TYR A 41 3.85 -4.35 0.30
CA TYR A 41 3.71 -5.01 -1.00
C TYR A 41 4.52 -4.29 -2.09
N ASP A 42 4.45 -2.97 -2.16
CA ASP A 42 5.19 -2.18 -3.14
C ASP A 42 6.70 -2.31 -2.94
N LEU A 43 7.18 -2.32 -1.70
CA LEU A 43 8.59 -2.57 -1.37
C LEU A 43 9.03 -3.98 -1.78
N ALA A 44 8.23 -5.01 -1.50
CA ALA A 44 8.54 -6.39 -1.89
C ALA A 44 8.57 -6.55 -3.41
N LYS A 45 7.65 -5.89 -4.13
CA LYS A 45 7.57 -5.93 -5.59
C LYS A 45 8.69 -5.13 -6.27
N SER A 46 9.08 -4.01 -5.69
CA SER A 46 10.09 -3.10 -6.23
C SER A 46 11.50 -3.36 -5.72
N GLN A 47 11.69 -4.41 -4.91
CA GLN A 47 12.97 -4.72 -4.28
C GLN A 47 14.10 -4.76 -5.34
N PRO A 48 15.02 -3.78 -5.34
CA PRO A 48 16.06 -3.72 -6.35
C PRO A 48 17.09 -4.83 -6.07
N GLY A 49 17.52 -5.54 -7.12
CA GLY A 49 18.60 -6.52 -7.04
C GLY A 49 19.98 -5.92 -6.74
N ARG A 50 20.07 -4.58 -6.65
CA ARG A 50 21.30 -3.84 -6.37
C ARG A 50 21.20 -3.16 -5.01
N GLN A 51 22.11 -3.51 -4.11
CA GLN A 51 22.25 -2.87 -2.81
C GLN A 51 22.77 -1.44 -3.03
N VAL A 52 22.02 -0.43 -2.58
CA VAL A 52 22.44 0.97 -2.67
C VAL A 52 23.52 1.21 -1.61
N GLU A 53 24.70 1.68 -2.02
CA GLU A 53 25.78 2.02 -1.10
C GLU A 53 25.31 3.08 -0.10
N ARG A 54 25.57 2.83 1.18
CA ARG A 54 25.26 3.78 2.25
C ARG A 54 26.15 5.01 2.06
N LEU A 55 25.55 6.14 1.72
CA LEU A 55 26.23 7.42 1.74
C LEU A 55 26.57 7.76 3.20
N ILE A 56 27.79 7.43 3.61
CA ILE A 56 28.39 7.94 4.84
C ILE A 56 28.65 9.42 4.63
N ALA A 57 27.75 10.25 5.15
CA ALA A 57 28.01 11.67 5.32
C ALA A 57 29.18 11.81 6.31
N ARG A 58 30.31 12.31 5.79
CA ARG A 58 31.51 12.61 6.57
C ARG A 58 31.37 13.94 7.28
#